data_AF-A0A1I8J854-F1
#
_entry.id   AF-A0A1I8J854-F1
#
_cell.length_a   1.000
_cell.length_b   1.000
_cell.length_c   1.000
_cell.angle_alpha   90.00
_cell.angle_beta   90.00
_cell.angle_gamma   90.00
#
_symmetry.space_group_name_H-M   'P 1'
#
loop_
_entity.id
_entity.type
_entity.pdbx_description
1 polymer ?
#
loop_
_entity_poly.entity_id
_entity_poly.type
_entity_poly.pdbx_seq_one_letter_code
_entity_poly.pdbx_strand_id
1 'polypeptide(L)'
;MARQDRLDDDSSDRLKLYDRSGLDAVNYICTYLPHLSHRMLGEAAVKHLIDEYSSSSASVSFIVMDPQAEFIEHDNVRLPPQLPELQKYTENLRQLLEQRGIPRVDLPERDLDIRVQRVSELLLNRDGNRKELDD
;
A
#
# COMPACT_ATOMS: atom_id res chain seq x y z
N MET A 1 19.65 6.13 17.61
CA MET A 1 18.43 6.63 18.28
C MET A 1 17.62 7.38 17.23
N ALA A 2 16.63 6.73 16.62
CA ALA A 2 15.77 7.37 15.62
C ALA A 2 14.67 8.14 16.35
N ARG A 3 14.51 9.43 16.06
CA ARG A 3 13.43 10.26 16.58
C ARG A 3 12.12 9.77 15.98
N GLN A 4 11.35 9.10 16.82
CA GLN A 4 9.94 8.84 16.60
C GLN A 4 9.21 10.11 17.01
N ASP A 5 9.04 11.04 16.05
CA ASP A 5 8.13 12.16 16.24
C ASP A 5 6.71 11.58 16.27
N ARG A 6 6.26 11.25 17.49
CA ARG A 6 4.88 10.92 17.79
C ARG A 6 4.04 12.16 17.50
N LEU A 7 3.47 12.22 16.31
CA LEU A 7 2.28 13.01 16.05
C LEU A 7 1.08 12.23 16.63
N ASP A 8 1.02 12.19 17.97
CA ASP A 8 -0.21 11.88 18.69
C ASP A 8 -1.09 13.14 18.60
N ASP A 9 -1.74 13.35 17.46
CA ASP A 9 -2.93 14.21 17.38
C ASP A 9 -4.15 13.28 17.36
N ASP A 10 -4.79 13.21 18.53
CA ASP A 10 -5.87 12.31 18.92
C ASP A 10 -7.21 12.72 18.27
N SER A 11 -7.21 12.97 16.96
CA SER A 11 -8.43 13.13 16.18
C SER A 11 -8.78 11.79 15.53
N SER A 12 -9.60 11.01 16.21
CA SER A 12 -10.15 9.72 15.77
C SER A 12 -10.80 9.74 14.37
N ASP A 13 -11.12 10.93 13.82
CA ASP A 13 -11.88 11.08 12.58
C ASP A 13 -11.10 11.52 11.35
N ARG A 14 -9.79 11.81 11.45
CA ARG A 14 -9.01 12.20 10.27
C ARG A 14 -8.51 11.00 9.48
N LEU A 15 -8.63 11.08 8.17
CA LEU A 15 -8.02 10.15 7.22
C LEU A 15 -6.51 10.03 7.47
N LYS A 16 -6.01 8.80 7.62
CA LYS A 16 -4.59 8.52 7.85
C LYS A 16 -3.96 7.96 6.58
N LEU A 17 -2.88 8.59 6.13
CA LEU A 17 -2.08 8.12 5.00
C LEU A 17 -0.86 7.38 5.50
N TYR A 18 -0.63 6.20 4.94
CA TYR A 18 0.54 5.38 5.23
C TYR A 18 1.29 5.16 3.92
N ASP A 19 2.60 5.39 3.93
CA ASP A 19 3.47 5.20 2.76
C ASP A 19 3.59 3.72 2.38
N ARG A 20 3.72 2.83 3.37
CA ARG A 20 3.82 1.38 3.19
C ARG A 20 2.98 0.64 4.22
N SER A 21 2.57 -0.56 3.86
CA SER A 21 1.80 -1.47 4.70
C SER A 21 2.65 -2.64 5.22
N GLY A 22 2.13 -3.38 6.20
CA GLY A 22 2.72 -4.67 6.59
C GLY A 22 2.71 -5.70 5.45
N LEU A 23 1.79 -5.58 4.49
CA LEU A 23 1.72 -6.45 3.30
C LEU A 23 2.87 -6.21 2.32
N ASP A 24 3.47 -5.01 2.32
CA ASP A 24 4.63 -4.72 1.49
C ASP A 24 5.84 -5.58 1.87
N ALA A 25 6.04 -5.84 3.17
CA ALA A 25 7.10 -6.73 3.65
C ALA A 25 6.86 -8.19 3.21
N VAL A 26 5.60 -8.64 3.26
CA VAL A 26 5.20 -9.97 2.76
C VAL A 26 5.47 -10.08 1.27
N ASN A 27 5.01 -9.10 0.50
CA ASN A 27 5.18 -9.06 -0.96
C ASN A 27 6.66 -8.97 -1.37
N TYR A 28 7.48 -8.22 -0.61
CA TYR A 28 8.92 -8.13 -0.81
C TYR A 28 9.57 -9.51 -0.70
N ILE A 29 9.28 -10.24 0.38
CA ILE A 29 9.87 -11.57 0.62
C ILE A 29 9.40 -12.54 -0.48
N CYS A 30 8.12 -12.54 -0.83
CA CYS A 30 7.59 -13.38 -1.90
C CYS A 30 8.23 -13.08 -3.26
N THR A 31 8.50 -11.81 -3.56
CA THR A 31 9.00 -11.39 -4.88
C THR A 31 10.51 -11.61 -5.02
N TYR A 32 11.30 -11.30 -3.98
CA TYR A 32 12.76 -11.22 -4.07
C TYR A 32 13.49 -12.31 -3.29
N LEU A 33 12.86 -12.91 -2.28
CA LEU A 33 13.42 -13.96 -1.45
C LEU A 33 12.50 -15.20 -1.42
N PRO A 34 12.02 -15.71 -2.57
CA PRO A 34 10.98 -16.75 -2.60
C PRO A 34 11.43 -18.04 -1.90
N HIS A 35 12.72 -18.34 -1.89
CA HIS A 35 13.33 -19.49 -1.22
C HIS A 35 13.36 -19.37 0.32
N LEU A 36 13.17 -18.15 0.85
CA LEU A 36 13.09 -17.87 2.28
C LEU A 36 11.65 -17.61 2.74
N SER A 37 10.69 -17.52 1.81
CA SER A 37 9.29 -17.15 2.11
C SER A 37 8.71 -18.02 3.23
N HIS A 38 8.72 -19.35 3.09
CA HIS A 38 8.22 -20.28 4.11
C HIS A 38 8.96 -20.24 5.46
N ARG A 39 10.21 -19.74 5.50
CA ARG A 39 11.02 -19.62 6.73
C ARG A 39 10.85 -18.29 7.44
N MET A 40 10.73 -17.21 6.67
CA MET A 40 10.66 -15.83 7.19
C MET A 40 9.23 -15.37 7.42
N LEU A 41 8.29 -15.86 6.62
CA LEU A 41 6.87 -15.59 6.75
C LEU A 41 6.27 -16.71 7.59
N GLY A 42 6.17 -16.49 8.90
CA GLY A 42 5.34 -17.36 9.74
C GLY A 42 3.90 -17.31 9.22
N GLU A 43 3.35 -18.46 8.81
CA GLU A 43 2.01 -18.54 8.19
C GLU A 43 0.93 -17.86 9.06
N ALA A 44 1.01 -18.02 10.37
CA ALA A 44 0.11 -17.38 11.33
C ALA A 44 0.25 -15.85 11.37
N ALA A 45 1.47 -15.31 11.26
CA ALA A 45 1.72 -13.87 11.28
C ALA A 45 1.25 -13.20 9.98
N VAL A 46 1.50 -13.84 8.83
CA VAL A 46 0.99 -13.35 7.54
C VAL A 46 -0.53 -13.43 7.49
N LYS A 47 -1.12 -14.53 7.98
CA LYS A 47 -2.56 -14.66 8.07
C LYS A 47 -3.16 -13.57 8.95
N HIS A 48 -2.58 -13.30 10.13
CA HIS A 48 -3.06 -12.24 11.02
C HIS A 48 -3.00 -10.85 10.35
N LEU A 49 -1.89 -10.51 9.70
CA LEU A 49 -1.77 -9.23 8.97
C LEU A 49 -2.83 -9.10 7.88
N ILE A 50 -3.07 -10.16 7.11
CA ILE A 50 -4.09 -10.15 6.06
C ILE A 50 -5.49 -10.04 6.67
N ASP A 51 -5.79 -10.82 7.71
CA ASP A 51 -7.09 -10.81 8.38
C ASP A 51 -7.40 -9.43 8.98
N GLU A 52 -6.39 -8.70 9.48
CA GLU A 52 -6.53 -7.32 9.95
C GLU A 52 -7.01 -6.38 8.83
N TYR A 53 -6.42 -6.45 7.64
CA TYR A 53 -6.83 -5.61 6.52
C TYR A 53 -8.17 -6.03 5.89
N SER A 54 -8.47 -7.34 5.84
CA SER A 54 -9.72 -7.86 5.29
C SER A 54 -10.92 -7.62 6.23
N SER A 55 -10.74 -7.73 7.54
CA SER A 55 -11.79 -7.46 8.53
C SER A 55 -12.06 -5.95 8.70
N SER A 56 -11.07 -5.11 8.40
CA SER A 56 -11.19 -3.65 8.38
C SER A 56 -11.61 -3.08 7.01
N SER A 57 -12.23 -3.91 6.16
CA SER A 57 -12.51 -3.62 4.73
C SER A 57 -13.40 -2.41 4.44
N ALA A 58 -14.05 -1.81 5.45
CA ALA A 58 -14.72 -0.51 5.30
C ALA A 58 -13.78 0.71 5.50
N SER A 59 -12.63 0.53 6.15
CA SER A 59 -11.78 1.62 6.66
C SER A 59 -10.42 1.73 5.98
N VAL A 60 -9.96 0.69 5.27
CA VAL A 60 -8.64 0.67 4.62
C VAL A 60 -8.78 0.43 3.12
N SER A 61 -8.08 1.23 2.31
CA SER A 61 -7.95 1.00 0.88
C SER A 61 -6.51 1.20 0.46
N PHE A 62 -6.04 0.35 -0.44
CA PHE A 62 -4.68 0.44 -0.97
C PHE A 62 -4.68 1.27 -2.24
N ILE A 63 -3.72 2.19 -2.36
CA ILE A 63 -3.44 2.87 -3.62
C ILE A 63 -2.21 2.19 -4.22
N VAL A 64 -2.39 1.51 -5.35
CA VAL A 64 -1.32 0.77 -6.02
C VAL A 64 -0.88 1.56 -7.25
N MET A 65 0.34 2.07 -7.21
CA MET A 65 0.90 2.86 -8.31
C MET A 65 1.69 1.97 -9.27
N ASP A 66 1.46 2.14 -10.58
CA ASP A 66 2.28 1.45 -11.56
C ASP A 66 3.72 1.97 -11.53
N PRO A 67 4.73 1.08 -11.54
CA PRO A 67 6.11 1.51 -11.61
C PRO A 67 6.41 2.06 -13.01
N GLN A 68 7.10 3.19 -13.06
CA GLN A 68 7.57 3.82 -14.29
C GLN A 68 9.07 4.05 -14.19
N ALA A 69 9.79 3.94 -15.31
CA ALA A 69 11.25 4.09 -15.37
C ALA A 69 11.73 5.40 -14.74
N GLU A 70 11.01 6.49 -15.00
CA GLU A 70 11.29 7.85 -14.53
C GLU A 70 11.22 7.99 -12.99
N PHE A 71 10.52 7.09 -12.30
CA PHE A 71 10.39 7.12 -10.83
C PHE A 71 11.28 6.11 -10.12
N ILE A 72 12.00 5.25 -10.85
CA ILE A 72 12.90 4.24 -10.27
C ILE A 72 14.07 4.90 -9.54
N GLU A 73 14.56 6.03 -10.06
CA GLU A 73 15.68 6.78 -9.47
C GLU A 73 15.35 7.34 -8.07
N HIS A 74 14.06 7.44 -7.74
CA HIS A 74 13.58 7.92 -6.45
C HIS A 74 13.32 6.79 -5.44
N ASP A 75 13.45 5.51 -5.83
CA ASP A 75 13.33 4.36 -4.93
C ASP A 75 14.63 4.17 -4.13
N ASN A 76 14.73 4.89 -3.01
CA ASN A 76 15.91 4.90 -2.13
C ASN A 76 16.09 3.61 -1.29
N VAL A 77 15.21 2.60 -1.46
CA VAL A 77 15.15 1.44 -0.55
C VAL A 77 15.96 0.24 -1.08
N ARG A 78 16.42 0.22 -2.35
CA ARG A 78 17.10 -0.98 -2.91
C ARG A 78 18.29 -0.71 -3.84
N LEU A 79 19.17 -1.72 -3.91
CA LEU A 79 20.06 -2.01 -5.05
C LEU A 79 19.23 -1.96 -6.34
N PRO A 80 19.75 -1.37 -7.44
CA PRO A 80 18.94 -0.70 -8.47
C PRO A 80 17.84 -1.63 -9.01
N PRO A 81 16.58 -1.46 -8.58
CA PRO A 81 15.51 -2.34 -9.01
C PRO A 81 15.26 -2.09 -10.50
N GLN A 82 15.27 -3.15 -11.29
CA GLN A 82 14.95 -3.02 -12.71
C GLN A 82 13.43 -2.89 -12.86
N LEU A 83 12.97 -2.09 -13.82
CA LEU A 83 11.54 -1.90 -14.10
C LEU A 83 10.73 -3.21 -14.14
N PRO A 84 11.21 -4.32 -14.76
CA PRO A 84 10.49 -5.59 -14.75
C PRO A 84 10.28 -6.20 -13.36
N GLU A 85 11.23 -6.00 -12.44
CA GLU A 85 11.12 -6.51 -11.07
C GLU A 85 10.06 -5.73 -10.28
N LEU A 86 10.01 -4.41 -10.46
CA LEU A 86 8.98 -3.58 -9.86
C LEU A 86 7.60 -3.91 -10.43
N GLN A 87 7.50 -4.14 -11.75
CA GLN A 87 6.25 -4.58 -12.37
C GLN A 87 5.77 -5.91 -11.78
N LYS A 88 6.69 -6.87 -11.59
CA LYS A 88 6.38 -8.15 -10.94
C LYS A 88 5.96 -7.96 -9.48
N TYR A 89 6.62 -7.08 -8.74
CA TYR A 89 6.25 -6.74 -7.37
C TYR A 89 4.82 -6.18 -7.30
N THR A 90 4.51 -5.19 -8.15
CA THR A 90 3.19 -4.55 -8.19
C THR A 90 2.10 -5.55 -8.57
N GLU A 91 2.37 -6.43 -9.54
CA GLU A 91 1.44 -7.48 -9.94
C GLU A 91 1.17 -8.49 -8.82
N ASN A 92 2.22 -8.95 -8.12
CA ASN A 92 2.07 -9.83 -6.97
C ASN A 92 1.23 -9.17 -5.85
N LEU A 93 1.42 -7.86 -5.63
CA LEU A 93 0.62 -7.12 -4.65
C LEU A 93 -0.85 -7.08 -5.04
N ARG A 94 -1.17 -6.79 -6.32
CA ARG A 94 -2.55 -6.80 -6.82
C ARG A 94 -3.21 -8.14 -6.60
N GLN A 95 -2.53 -9.22 -6.98
CA GLN A 95 -3.04 -10.58 -6.81
C GLN A 95 -3.30 -10.89 -5.34
N LEU A 96 -2.38 -10.51 -4.44
CA LEU A 96 -2.56 -10.69 -3.00
C LEU A 96 -3.79 -9.93 -2.48
N LEU A 97 -3.95 -8.67 -2.87
CA LEU A 97 -5.10 -7.85 -2.46
C LEU A 97 -6.42 -8.43 -3.00
N GLU A 98 -6.43 -8.87 -4.26
CA GLU A 98 -7.60 -9.48 -4.92
C GLU A 98 -8.04 -10.78 -4.26
N GLN A 99 -7.10 -11.71 -4.06
CA GLN A 99 -7.35 -13.01 -3.44
C GLN A 99 -7.91 -12.88 -2.02
N ARG A 100 -7.66 -11.75 -1.36
CA ARG A 100 -8.05 -11.48 0.03
C ARG A 100 -9.22 -10.50 0.14
N GLY A 101 -9.79 -10.07 -0.99
CA GLY A 101 -10.93 -9.16 -1.03
C GLY A 101 -10.63 -7.78 -0.43
N ILE A 102 -9.36 -7.36 -0.41
CA ILE A 102 -8.96 -6.07 0.16
C ILE A 102 -9.18 -4.98 -0.91
N PRO A 103 -9.94 -3.91 -0.63
CA PRO A 103 -10.18 -2.84 -1.59
C PRO A 103 -8.88 -2.17 -2.04
N ARG A 104 -8.72 -1.99 -3.36
CA ARG A 104 -7.60 -1.27 -3.96
C ARG A 104 -8.08 -0.29 -5.03
N VAL A 105 -7.28 0.74 -5.25
CA VAL A 105 -7.36 1.65 -6.39
C VAL A 105 -6.03 1.60 -7.13
N ASP A 106 -6.08 1.21 -8.40
CA ASP A 106 -4.93 1.20 -9.28
C ASP A 106 -4.73 2.59 -9.91
N LEU A 107 -3.50 3.11 -9.86
CA LEU A 107 -3.10 4.37 -10.51
C LEU A 107 -2.07 4.09 -11.62
N PRO A 108 -2.53 3.86 -12.86
CA PRO A 108 -1.66 3.55 -14.00
C PRO A 108 -1.01 4.79 -14.64
N GLU A 109 -1.46 6.00 -14.28
CA GLU A 109 -1.03 7.24 -14.93
C GLU A 109 0.48 7.41 -14.86
N ARG A 110 1.12 7.89 -15.93
CA ARG A 110 2.59 8.07 -15.96
C ARG A 110 3.05 9.39 -15.39
N ASP A 111 2.22 10.41 -15.57
CA ASP A 111 2.50 11.77 -15.15
C ASP A 111 2.29 11.92 -13.63
N LEU A 112 3.29 12.50 -12.95
CA LEU A 112 3.27 12.66 -11.49
C LEU A 112 2.17 13.63 -11.05
N ASP A 113 1.95 14.72 -11.79
CA ASP A 113 0.94 15.72 -11.43
C ASP A 113 -0.46 15.12 -11.58
N ILE A 114 -0.67 14.30 -12.61
CA ILE A 114 -1.93 13.55 -12.77
C ILE A 114 -2.13 12.56 -11.61
N ARG A 115 -1.09 11.83 -11.19
CA ARG A 115 -1.18 10.93 -10.02
C ARG A 115 -1.57 11.68 -8.76
N VAL A 116 -0.91 12.81 -8.49
CA VAL A 116 -1.20 13.64 -7.32
C VAL A 116 -2.63 14.17 -7.35
N GLN A 117 -3.10 14.62 -8.51
CA GLN A 117 -4.48 15.04 -8.70
C GLN A 117 -5.46 13.89 -8.39
N ARG A 118 -5.22 12.70 -8.94
CA ARG A 118 -6.06 11.51 -8.72
C ARG A 118 -6.12 11.10 -7.26
N VAL A 119 -4.97 11.04 -6.58
CA VAL A 119 -4.93 10.76 -5.14
C VAL A 119 -5.74 11.82 -4.40
N SER A 120 -5.56 13.10 -4.70
CA SER A 120 -6.30 14.19 -4.05
C SER A 120 -7.82 14.05 -4.23
N GLU A 121 -8.29 13.74 -5.44
CA GLU A 121 -9.71 13.47 -5.72
C GLU A 121 -10.25 12.28 -4.92
N LEU A 122 -9.48 11.20 -4.80
CA LEU A 122 -9.85 10.02 -4.02
C LEU A 122 -9.99 10.34 -2.53
N LEU A 123 -9.07 11.15 -1.98
CA LEU A 123 -9.12 11.55 -0.57
C LEU A 123 -10.32 12.46 -0.30
N LEU A 124 -10.58 13.44 -1.17
CA LEU A 124 -11.71 14.37 -1.04
C LEU A 124 -13.07 13.66 -1.12
N ASN A 125 -13.24 12.73 -2.06
CA ASN A 125 -14.50 11.97 -2.20
C ASN A 125 -14.75 11.06 -1.01
N ARG A 126 -13.69 10.51 -0.41
CA ARG A 126 -13.79 9.65 0.77
C ARG A 126 -14.18 10.45 2.02
N ASP A 127 -13.61 11.63 2.20
CA ASP A 127 -13.99 12.54 3.30
C ASP A 127 -15.38 13.16 3.10
N GLY A 128 -15.77 13.43 1.84
CA GLY A 128 -17.10 13.94 1.49
C GLY A 128 -18.23 12.93 1.76
N ASN A 129 -18.08 11.68 1.31
CA ASN A 129 -19.06 10.62 1.56
C ASN A 129 -19.21 10.27 3.04
N ARG A 130 -18.18 10.51 3.87
CA ARG A 130 -18.25 10.28 5.31
C ARG A 130 -19.13 11.31 6.02
N LYS A 131 -19.12 12.57 5.57
CA LYS A 131 -19.95 13.64 6.15
C LYS A 131 -21.44 13.49 5.89
N GLU A 132 -21.84 12.91 4.75
CA GLU A 132 -23.26 12.71 4.40
C GLU A 132 -23.91 11.53 5.13
N LEU A 133 -23.12 10.64 5.75
CA LEU A 133 -23.61 9.48 6.50
C LEU A 133 -23.81 9.77 8.00
N ASP A 134 -23.32 10.91 8.48
CA ASP A 134 -23.41 11.35 9.88
C ASP A 134 -24.55 12.37 10.14
N ASP A 135 -25.33 12.73 9.11
CA ASP A 135 -26.55 13.57 9.17
C ASP A 135 -27.84 12.72 9.10
#